data_AF-A0A0H5QG18-F1
#
_entry.id   AF-A0A0H5QG18-F1
#
_cell.length_a   1.000
_cell.length_b   1.000
_cell.length_c   1.000
_cell.angle_alpha   90.00
_cell.angle_beta   90.00
_cell.angle_gamma   90.00
#
_symmetry.space_group_name_H-M   'P 1'
#
loop_
_entity.id
_entity.type
_entity.pdbx_description
1 polymer ?
#
loop_
_entity_poly.entity_id
_entity_poly.type
_entity_poly.pdbx_seq_one_letter_code
_entity_poly.pdbx_strand_id
1 'polypeptide(L)'
;PQFSKEWGQVKWIPGYGESKEKQYSGYISFGEPNDQKHLFYYLVGLDPAKPTVLWLQGGPGVSSLYGSFAEIGPYEVHDDMTVTERIESWHQDANLLFIDNPVGTGFSFSDKPTS
;
A
#
# COMPACT_ATOMS: atom_id res chain seq x y z
N PRO A 1 6.49 -16.78 7.50
CA PRO A 1 7.27 -15.52 7.54
C PRO A 1 6.78 -14.63 8.69
N GLN A 2 7.59 -14.51 9.75
CA GLN A 2 7.29 -13.63 10.87
C GLN A 2 7.84 -12.25 10.54
N PHE A 3 7.00 -11.38 9.99
CA PHE A 3 7.34 -9.97 9.80
C PHE A 3 7.63 -9.37 11.18
N SER A 4 8.85 -8.88 11.40
CA SER A 4 9.14 -8.08 12.59
C SER A 4 8.30 -6.82 12.49
N LYS A 5 7.30 -6.67 13.37
CA LYS A 5 6.24 -5.64 13.32
C LYS A 5 6.73 -4.18 13.24
N GLU A 6 8.02 -3.93 13.40
CA GLU A 6 8.58 -2.58 13.47
C GLU A 6 9.17 -2.09 12.14
N TRP A 7 9.64 -3.00 11.28
CA TRP A 7 10.19 -2.64 9.97
C TRP A 7 9.06 -2.57 8.96
N GLY A 8 8.68 -1.34 8.60
CA GLY A 8 7.62 -1.07 7.63
C GLY A 8 6.40 -0.34 8.19
N GLN A 9 6.34 -0.04 9.50
CA GLN A 9 5.23 0.78 10.02
C GLN A 9 5.31 2.21 9.48
N VAL A 10 4.23 2.67 8.86
CA VAL A 10 4.07 4.05 8.41
C VAL A 10 3.45 4.85 9.56
N LYS A 11 4.30 5.63 10.24
CA LYS A 11 3.88 6.47 11.40
C LYS A 11 3.52 7.90 11.01
N TRP A 12 4.06 8.39 9.88
CA TRP A 12 3.91 9.78 9.45
C TRP A 12 3.54 9.84 7.97
N ILE A 13 2.52 10.63 7.67
CA ILE A 13 2.02 10.89 6.32
C ILE A 13 2.33 12.35 5.98
N PRO A 14 3.20 12.62 4.99
CA PRO A 14 3.47 13.97 4.52
C PRO A 14 2.17 14.68 4.11
N GLY A 15 2.02 15.96 4.51
CA GLY A 15 0.81 16.74 4.23
C GLY A 15 -0.36 16.50 5.21
N TYR A 16 -0.27 15.50 6.09
CA TYR A 16 -1.27 15.20 7.12
C TYR A 16 -0.68 15.29 8.54
N GLY A 17 0.29 14.42 8.85
CA GLY A 17 0.83 14.28 10.20
C GLY A 17 0.98 12.83 10.64
N GLU A 18 0.82 12.60 11.95
CA GLU A 18 0.89 11.26 12.53
C GLU A 18 -0.31 10.43 12.10
N SER A 19 -0.05 9.21 11.61
CA SER A 19 -1.08 8.27 11.19
C SER A 19 -1.98 7.87 12.36
N LYS A 20 -3.31 8.01 12.21
CA LYS A 20 -4.28 7.58 13.24
C LYS A 20 -4.43 6.07 13.32
N GLU A 21 -4.35 5.39 12.18
CA GLU A 21 -4.47 3.93 12.07
C GLU A 21 -3.09 3.27 11.98
N LYS A 22 -3.03 1.98 12.31
CA LYS A 22 -1.80 1.21 12.05
C LYS A 22 -1.69 0.97 10.55
N GLN A 23 -0.64 1.50 9.95
CA GLN A 23 -0.35 1.36 8.54
C GLN A 23 1.05 0.77 8.35
N TYR A 24 1.20 -0.05 7.30
CA TYR A 24 2.44 -0.73 6.99
C TYR A 24 2.72 -0.68 5.49
N SER A 25 3.96 -0.45 5.10
CA SER A 25 4.42 -0.59 3.72
C SER A 25 5.70 -1.41 3.65
N GLY A 26 5.92 -2.00 2.48
CA GLY A 26 7.14 -2.77 2.23
C GLY A 26 7.05 -3.58 0.96
N TYR A 27 7.86 -4.64 0.90
CA TYR A 27 7.94 -5.50 -0.27
C TYR A 27 7.66 -6.95 0.08
N ILE A 28 6.90 -7.61 -0.81
CA ILE A 28 6.77 -9.07 -0.86
C ILE A 28 7.72 -9.55 -1.96
N SER A 29 8.80 -10.22 -1.55
CA SER A 29 9.83 -10.72 -2.46
C SER A 29 9.57 -12.19 -2.84
N PHE A 30 9.74 -12.52 -4.11
CA PHE A 30 9.65 -13.89 -4.62
C PHE A 30 10.53 -14.09 -5.86
N GLY A 31 10.75 -15.34 -6.24
CA GLY A 31 11.60 -15.70 -7.38
C GLY A 31 12.91 -16.34 -6.95
N GLU A 32 13.78 -16.57 -7.94
CA GLU A 32 15.08 -17.20 -7.72
C GLU A 32 16.08 -16.21 -7.10
N PRO A 33 17.11 -16.66 -6.37
CA PRO A 33 18.09 -15.78 -5.71
C PRO A 33 18.74 -14.75 -6.64
N ASN A 34 18.88 -15.06 -7.93
CA ASN A 34 19.49 -14.20 -8.94
C ASN A 34 18.46 -13.43 -9.79
N ASP A 35 17.17 -13.55 -9.51
CA ASP A 35 16.06 -12.93 -10.26
C ASP A 35 14.87 -12.66 -9.32
N GLN A 36 15.13 -12.01 -8.18
CA GLN A 36 14.06 -11.67 -7.26
C GLN A 36 13.19 -10.55 -7.83
N LYS A 37 11.90 -10.70 -7.56
CA LYS A 37 10.85 -9.75 -7.87
C LYS A 37 10.26 -9.26 -6.56
N HIS A 38 9.98 -7.97 -6.50
CA HIS A 38 9.53 -7.28 -5.31
C HIS A 38 8.23 -6.57 -5.62
N LEU A 39 7.12 -7.06 -5.05
CA LEU A 39 5.84 -6.35 -5.11
C LEU A 39 5.73 -5.42 -3.91
N PHE A 40 5.57 -4.13 -4.19
CA PHE A 40 5.26 -3.15 -3.16
C PHE A 40 3.85 -3.36 -2.63
N TYR A 41 3.71 -3.30 -1.31
CA TYR A 41 2.42 -3.32 -0.64
C TYR A 41 2.25 -2.11 0.27
N TYR A 42 1.00 -1.68 0.42
CA TYR A 42 0.55 -0.77 1.46
C TYR A 42 -0.66 -1.36 2.17
N LEU A 43 -0.56 -1.57 3.48
CA LEU A 43 -1.58 -2.14 4.33
C LEU A 43 -2.11 -1.08 5.28
N VAL A 44 -3.43 -0.85 5.24
CA VAL A 44 -4.15 0.03 6.14
C VAL A 44 -4.99 -0.81 7.08
N GLY A 45 -4.69 -0.72 8.38
CA GLY A 45 -5.36 -1.51 9.40
C GLY A 45 -4.72 -2.87 9.65
N LEU A 46 -4.84 -3.31 10.91
CA LEU A 46 -4.48 -4.66 11.32
C LEU A 46 -5.39 -5.10 12.48
N ASP A 47 -6.69 -4.97 12.27
CA ASP A 47 -7.71 -5.40 13.22
C ASP A 47 -8.14 -6.85 12.90
N PRO A 48 -7.88 -7.82 13.80
CA PRO A 48 -8.27 -9.22 13.57
C PRO A 48 -9.79 -9.44 13.53
N ALA A 49 -10.61 -8.48 13.97
CA ALA A 49 -12.07 -8.56 13.87
C ALA A 49 -12.60 -8.13 12.49
N LYS A 50 -11.79 -7.44 11.68
CA LYS A 50 -12.15 -6.96 10.35
C LYS A 50 -11.66 -7.93 9.26
N PRO A 51 -12.44 -8.13 8.17
CA PRO A 51 -11.95 -8.82 6.99
C PRO A 51 -10.78 -8.05 6.35
N THR A 52 -9.95 -8.76 5.59
CA THR A 52 -8.92 -8.12 4.75
C THR A 52 -9.38 -8.09 3.30
N VAL A 53 -9.40 -6.89 2.72
CA VAL A 53 -9.68 -6.67 1.31
C VAL A 53 -8.37 -6.44 0.58
N LEU A 54 -8.11 -7.26 -0.44
CA LEU A 54 -7.04 -7.01 -1.40
C LEU A 54 -7.56 -6.10 -2.51
N TRP A 55 -6.88 -4.97 -2.73
CA TRP A 55 -7.18 -4.02 -3.80
C TRP A 55 -6.05 -4.02 -4.83
N LEU A 56 -6.43 -4.23 -6.09
CA LEU A 56 -5.54 -4.19 -7.24
C LEU A 56 -6.09 -3.18 -8.24
N GLN A 57 -5.34 -2.11 -8.47
CA GLN A 57 -5.71 -1.16 -9.51
C GLN A 57 -5.47 -1.76 -10.90
N GLY A 58 -6.37 -1.46 -11.83
CA GLY A 58 -6.36 -1.94 -13.21
C GLY A 58 -5.39 -1.19 -14.11
N GLY A 59 -5.68 -1.17 -15.41
CA GLY A 59 -4.81 -0.58 -16.43
C GLY A 59 -4.48 -1.58 -17.53
N PRO A 60 -3.19 -1.88 -17.77
CA PRO A 60 -2.21 -2.39 -16.78
C PRO A 60 -1.16 -1.35 -16.36
N GLY A 61 -0.56 -1.52 -15.18
CA GLY A 61 0.61 -0.73 -14.75
C GLY A 61 0.29 0.52 -13.92
N VAL A 62 -0.96 0.72 -13.50
CA VAL A 62 -1.33 1.80 -12.57
C VAL A 62 -1.10 1.33 -11.14
N SER A 63 -0.45 2.17 -10.32
CA SER A 63 -0.21 1.85 -8.92
C SER A 63 -1.52 1.73 -8.13
N SER A 64 -1.59 0.73 -7.26
CA SER A 64 -2.69 0.57 -6.30
C SER A 64 -2.67 1.63 -5.20
N LEU A 65 -1.59 2.41 -5.06
CA LEU A 65 -1.62 3.61 -4.21
C LEU A 65 -2.59 4.65 -4.74
N TYR A 66 -2.89 4.67 -6.05
CA TYR A 66 -3.98 5.49 -6.56
C TYR A 66 -5.30 5.12 -5.86
N GLY A 67 -5.62 3.83 -5.76
CA GLY A 67 -6.82 3.40 -5.03
C GLY A 67 -6.78 3.71 -3.54
N SER A 68 -5.60 3.70 -2.93
CA SER A 68 -5.46 4.11 -1.53
C SER A 68 -5.74 5.59 -1.32
N PHE A 69 -5.15 6.47 -2.12
CA PHE A 69 -5.18 7.92 -1.88
C PHE A 69 -6.26 8.68 -2.66
N ALA A 70 -6.85 8.08 -3.69
CA ALA A 70 -7.87 8.71 -4.52
C ALA A 70 -9.24 8.01 -4.47
N GLU A 71 -9.32 6.76 -4.01
CA GLU A 71 -10.58 5.99 -4.07
C GLU A 71 -11.08 5.57 -2.68
N ILE A 72 -10.49 4.53 -2.07
CA ILE A 72 -11.11 3.82 -0.94
C ILE A 72 -10.30 3.86 0.36
N GLY A 73 -9.04 4.30 0.34
CA GLY A 73 -8.19 4.35 1.52
C GLY A 73 -8.55 5.49 2.49
N PRO A 74 -7.83 5.60 3.61
CA PRO A 74 -8.18 6.47 4.73
C PRO A 74 -7.92 7.96 4.46
N TYR A 75 -7.12 8.27 3.45
CA TYR A 75 -6.69 9.62 3.15
C TYR A 75 -7.01 10.02 1.72
N GLU A 76 -7.16 11.33 1.52
CA GLU A 76 -7.26 12.00 0.23
C GLU A 76 -6.15 13.03 0.11
N VAL A 77 -5.49 13.05 -1.05
CA VAL A 77 -4.42 14.01 -1.37
C VAL A 77 -5.01 15.11 -2.26
N HIS A 78 -4.81 16.37 -1.88
CA HIS A 78 -5.28 17.54 -2.62
C HIS A 78 -4.19 18.12 -3.52
N ASP A 79 -4.60 18.95 -4.50
CA ASP A 79 -3.71 19.58 -5.46
C ASP A 79 -2.63 20.48 -4.81
N ASP A 80 -2.90 21.00 -3.61
CA ASP A 80 -1.97 21.81 -2.82
C ASP A 80 -1.01 20.97 -1.95
N MET A 81 -1.00 19.65 -2.17
CA MET A 81 -0.21 18.66 -1.44
C MET A 81 -0.60 18.51 0.05
N THR A 82 -1.73 19.08 0.46
CA THR A 82 -2.32 18.76 1.76
C THR A 82 -3.04 17.42 1.70
N VAL A 83 -3.17 16.77 2.86
CA VAL A 83 -3.81 15.47 2.98
C VAL A 83 -4.89 15.54 4.06
N THR A 84 -6.08 15.04 3.76
CA THR A 84 -7.21 14.98 4.69
C THR A 84 -7.71 13.56 4.85
N GLU A 85 -8.48 13.30 5.91
CA GLU A 85 -9.14 12.01 6.10
C GLU A 85 -10.34 11.86 5.17
N ARG A 86 -10.50 10.65 4.63
CA ARG A 86 -11.69 10.26 3.87
C ARG A 86 -12.74 9.72 4.83
N ILE A 87 -13.84 10.47 4.97
CA ILE A 87 -14.96 10.12 5.87
C ILE A 87 -15.62 8.79 5.45
N GLU A 88 -15.67 8.49 4.15
CA GLU A 88 -16.29 7.26 3.62
C GLU A 88 -15.24 6.20 3.20
N SER A 89 -14.15 6.10 3.96
CA SER A 89 -13.09 5.11 3.68
C SER A 89 -13.57 3.68 3.98
N TRP A 90 -13.23 2.74 3.10
CA TRP A 90 -13.50 1.32 3.31
C TRP A 90 -12.70 0.73 4.50
N HIS A 91 -11.68 1.45 5.00
CA HIS A 91 -10.93 1.02 6.18
C HIS A 91 -11.81 0.95 7.45
N GLN A 92 -12.94 1.66 7.47
CA GLN A 92 -13.88 1.59 8.58
C GLN A 92 -14.40 0.17 8.83
N ASP A 93 -14.57 -0.62 7.77
CA ASP A 93 -15.12 -1.98 7.83
C ASP A 93 -14.10 -3.08 7.50
N ALA A 94 -12.93 -2.74 6.93
CA ALA A 94 -11.93 -3.71 6.50
C ALA A 94 -10.48 -3.27 6.78
N ASN A 95 -9.56 -4.24 6.85
CA ASN A 95 -8.14 -4.00 6.61
C ASN A 95 -7.93 -3.94 5.08
N LEU A 96 -7.28 -2.90 4.57
CA LEU A 96 -7.09 -2.72 3.14
C LEU A 96 -5.65 -3.02 2.75
N LEU A 97 -5.44 -3.98 1.86
CA LEU A 97 -4.12 -4.34 1.31
C LEU A 97 -4.06 -3.90 -0.15
N PHE A 98 -3.28 -2.88 -0.44
CA PHE A 98 -2.98 -2.40 -1.78
C PHE A 98 -1.68 -3.03 -2.26
N ILE A 99 -1.68 -3.59 -3.48
CA ILE A 99 -0.47 -4.16 -4.09
C ILE A 99 -0.27 -3.57 -5.48
N ASP A 100 0.92 -3.03 -5.72
CA ASP A 100 1.32 -2.59 -7.06
C ASP A 100 1.64 -3.82 -7.93
N ASN A 101 0.75 -4.16 -8.87
CA ASN A 101 0.87 -5.37 -9.70
C ASN A 101 0.57 -5.05 -11.18
N PRO A 102 1.33 -5.62 -12.14
CA PRO A 102 2.45 -6.57 -11.99
C PRO A 102 3.77 -5.88 -11.60
N VAL A 103 4.84 -6.67 -11.49
CA VAL A 103 6.22 -6.16 -11.32
C VAL A 103 6.54 -5.11 -12.40
N GLY A 104 7.13 -3.98 -12.01
CA GLY A 104 7.31 -2.80 -12.85
C GLY A 104 6.21 -1.74 -12.67
N THR A 105 5.13 -2.05 -11.95
CA THR A 105 4.07 -1.10 -11.60
C THR A 105 4.46 -0.30 -10.36
N GLY A 106 4.28 1.02 -10.39
CA GLY A 106 4.49 1.88 -9.21
C GLY A 106 5.86 1.66 -8.57
N PHE A 107 5.88 1.22 -7.32
CA PHE A 107 7.12 0.92 -6.59
C PHE A 107 7.60 -0.54 -6.74
N SER A 108 6.83 -1.41 -7.39
CA SER A 108 7.22 -2.82 -7.60
C SER A 108 8.31 -2.96 -8.67
N PHE A 109 9.35 -3.76 -8.38
CA PHE A 109 10.52 -3.89 -9.26
C PHE A 109 11.08 -5.31 -9.30
N SER A 110 12.03 -5.53 -10.19
CA SER A 110 12.82 -6.76 -10.35
C SER A 110 14.30 -6.42 -10.25
N ASP A 111 15.08 -7.29 -9.61
CA ASP A 111 16.55 -7.13 -9.51
C ASP A 111 17.21 -7.14 -10.90
N LYS A 112 16.61 -7.87 -11.85
CA LYS A 112 17.00 -7.79 -13.26
C LYS A 112 16.24 -6.68 -13.98
N PRO A 113 16.93 -5.88 -14.81
CA PRO A 113 16.26 -4.99 -15.76
C PRO A 113 15.28 -5.80 -16.61
N THR A 114 14.02 -5.40 -16.62
CA THR A 114 13.06 -5.88 -17.63
C THR A 114 13.56 -5.41 -18.99
N SER A 115 13.68 -6.35 -19.93
CA SER A 115 14.15 -6.08 -21.30
C SER A 115 13.18 -5.20 -22.07
#